data_AF-D8PSR7-F1
#
_entry.id   AF-D8PSR7-F1
#
_cell.length_a   1.000
_cell.length_b   1.000
_cell.length_c   1.000
_cell.angle_alpha   90.00
_cell.angle_beta   90.00
_cell.angle_gamma   90.00
#
_symmetry.space_group_name_H-M   'P 1'
#
loop_
_entity.id
_entity.type
_entity.pdbx_description
1 polymer ?
#
loop_
_entity_poly.entity_id
_entity_poly.type
_entity_poly.pdbx_seq_one_letter_code
_entity_poly.pdbx_strand_id
1 'polypeptide(L)'
;SPWKVGAHVSAAGGVENAIANALAIGANAFGLFVKSQRKWDSADLKETSISLFAERLRDHGYSPDHILPHGSYLVNLGNPDAEKRAKSYDCFVDDLKRCEQLGLTLYNFHPGSTVGQGSVEESLTLIAECLNRAHKETTSVVTVIENMAGAGNIIGGQFSHLAGIIEQVENKERVGVCFDTCHGYSAGYDISTEEGWNAVMSDFDQQVGLKYLRALHLNDSKTPHNSNKDRHENVGQGTLGLPAFHHILTDPRTRNMPIILETPNGDNSDVWHTEIDVLNRMSRMSTEEFNAAQEGMVEEIGEAVKRAVGAKAVKEKKAGKEQKAGKEKATKAPAASKKTTPAAKKSRGKKRKAKEESECSSCGEDEDDD
;
A
#
# COMPACT_ATOMS: atom_id res chain seq x y z
N SER A 1 -1.56 1.25 25.46
CA SER A 1 -1.02 2.51 24.92
C SER A 1 -2.18 3.33 24.37
N PRO A 2 -2.24 4.66 24.54
CA PRO A 2 -3.25 5.49 23.88
C PRO A 2 -3.02 5.60 22.36
N TRP A 3 -1.80 5.29 21.90
CA TRP A 3 -1.46 5.16 20.48
C TRP A 3 -1.67 3.72 20.00
N LYS A 4 -2.20 3.60 18.79
CA LYS A 4 -2.57 2.34 18.17
C LYS A 4 -1.63 2.07 17.02
N VAL A 5 -0.48 1.48 17.33
CA VAL A 5 0.65 1.32 16.43
C VAL A 5 0.73 -0.12 15.93
N GLY A 6 0.93 -0.26 14.63
CA GLY A 6 1.30 -1.53 14.02
C GLY A 6 1.85 -1.36 12.62
N ALA A 7 1.71 -2.38 11.78
CA ALA A 7 2.22 -2.37 10.41
C ALA A 7 1.18 -2.89 9.42
N HIS A 8 1.40 -2.65 8.13
CA HIS A 8 0.63 -3.26 7.06
C HIS A 8 1.05 -4.73 6.90
N VAL A 9 0.37 -5.63 7.61
CA VAL A 9 0.74 -7.05 7.68
C VAL A 9 0.16 -7.87 6.53
N SER A 10 0.78 -9.00 6.25
CA SER A 10 0.32 -9.93 5.22
C SER A 10 -0.96 -10.66 5.66
N ALA A 11 -1.92 -10.75 4.74
CA ALA A 11 -3.12 -11.59 4.84
C ALA A 11 -2.99 -12.88 3.99
N ALA A 12 -1.76 -13.28 3.64
CA ALA A 12 -1.55 -14.46 2.80
C ALA A 12 -2.12 -15.74 3.45
N GLY A 13 -2.82 -16.54 2.65
CA GLY A 13 -3.50 -17.75 3.10
C GLY A 13 -4.86 -17.51 3.77
N GLY A 14 -5.27 -16.26 4.00
CA GLY A 14 -6.55 -15.90 4.60
C GLY A 14 -6.46 -14.60 5.41
N VAL A 15 -7.51 -13.78 5.36
CA VAL A 15 -7.58 -12.50 6.10
C VAL A 15 -7.42 -12.68 7.60
N GLU A 16 -7.89 -13.80 8.14
CA GLU A 16 -7.74 -14.21 9.54
C GLU A 16 -6.27 -14.30 9.98
N ASN A 17 -5.34 -14.53 9.06
CA ASN A 17 -3.91 -14.64 9.37
C ASN A 17 -3.24 -13.29 9.59
N ALA A 18 -3.84 -12.18 9.13
CA ALA A 18 -3.33 -10.84 9.40
C ALA A 18 -3.23 -10.58 10.90
N ILE A 19 -4.19 -11.05 11.68
CA ILE A 19 -4.23 -10.86 13.14
C ILE A 19 -3.07 -11.60 13.82
N ALA A 20 -2.77 -12.83 13.41
CA ALA A 20 -1.62 -13.58 13.92
C ALA A 20 -0.30 -12.88 13.58
N ASN A 21 -0.19 -12.32 12.37
CA ASN A 21 0.99 -11.58 11.94
C ASN A 21 1.16 -10.25 12.69
N ALA A 22 0.07 -9.54 12.99
CA ALA A 22 0.10 -8.34 13.81
C ALA A 22 0.54 -8.66 15.25
N LEU A 23 0.01 -9.73 15.85
CA LEU A 23 0.42 -10.17 17.19
C LEU A 23 1.91 -10.51 17.26
N ALA A 24 2.43 -11.18 16.22
CA ALA A 24 3.84 -11.59 16.16
C ALA A 24 4.83 -10.41 16.18
N ILE A 25 4.39 -9.21 15.81
CA ILE A 25 5.21 -7.99 15.83
C ILE A 25 4.89 -7.07 17.02
N GLY A 26 4.00 -7.49 17.93
CA GLY A 26 3.59 -6.69 19.09
C GLY A 26 2.66 -5.51 18.74
N ALA A 27 2.02 -5.56 17.57
CA ALA A 27 1.12 -4.51 17.11
C ALA A 27 -0.21 -4.50 17.90
N ASN A 28 -0.77 -3.31 18.11
CA ASN A 28 -2.12 -3.12 18.67
C ASN A 28 -3.08 -2.35 17.72
N ALA A 29 -2.61 -2.11 16.49
CA ALA A 29 -3.33 -1.75 15.27
C ALA A 29 -2.72 -2.51 14.10
N PHE A 30 -3.36 -2.59 12.94
CA PHE A 30 -2.68 -3.10 11.73
C PHE A 30 -3.39 -2.67 10.45
N GLY A 31 -2.64 -2.61 9.36
CA GLY A 31 -3.18 -2.53 8.01
C GLY A 31 -3.19 -3.91 7.34
N LEU A 32 -4.05 -4.09 6.35
CA LEU A 32 -4.08 -5.29 5.50
C LEU A 32 -4.71 -5.00 4.14
N PHE A 33 -4.39 -5.83 3.15
CA PHE A 33 -5.23 -5.96 1.96
C PHE A 33 -6.31 -7.01 2.22
N VAL A 34 -7.58 -6.68 1.99
CA VAL A 34 -8.72 -7.63 2.16
C VAL A 34 -8.85 -8.61 0.98
N LYS A 35 -8.15 -8.34 -0.12
CA LYS A 35 -7.96 -9.22 -1.27
C LYS A 35 -6.62 -8.94 -1.95
N SER A 36 -6.31 -9.64 -3.05
CA SER A 36 -5.06 -9.41 -3.78
C SER A 36 -5.04 -8.02 -4.43
N GLN A 37 -4.10 -7.17 -4.05
CA GLN A 37 -3.83 -5.85 -4.63
C GLN A 37 -3.30 -5.88 -6.08
N ARG A 38 -3.03 -7.08 -6.63
CA ARG A 38 -2.46 -7.26 -7.97
C ARG A 38 -3.47 -7.64 -9.04
N LYS A 39 -4.75 -7.80 -8.68
CA LYS A 39 -5.81 -8.31 -9.54
C LYS A 39 -7.08 -7.48 -9.37
N TRP A 40 -7.86 -7.38 -10.43
CA TRP A 40 -9.20 -6.76 -10.38
C TRP A 40 -10.18 -7.66 -9.63
N ASP A 41 -10.23 -8.93 -10.04
CA ASP A 41 -11.12 -9.92 -9.48
C ASP A 41 -10.43 -10.82 -8.45
N SER A 42 -11.13 -11.11 -7.37
CA SER A 42 -10.74 -12.07 -6.36
C SER A 42 -11.94 -12.94 -5.99
N ALA A 43 -11.67 -14.18 -5.59
CA ALA A 43 -12.73 -15.04 -5.06
C ALA A 43 -13.40 -14.37 -3.85
N ASP A 44 -14.65 -14.75 -3.61
CA ASP A 44 -15.38 -14.31 -2.41
C ASP A 44 -14.67 -14.77 -1.14
N LEU A 45 -14.86 -14.00 -0.06
CA LEU A 45 -14.40 -14.40 1.25
C LEU A 45 -15.13 -15.68 1.66
N LYS A 46 -14.37 -16.63 2.21
CA LYS A 46 -14.94 -17.85 2.77
C LYS A 46 -15.62 -17.51 4.08
N GLU A 47 -16.82 -18.05 4.32
CA GLU A 47 -17.54 -17.90 5.59
C GLU A 47 -16.68 -18.28 6.80
N THR A 48 -15.87 -19.33 6.67
CA THR A 48 -14.92 -19.75 7.70
C THR A 48 -13.87 -18.69 8.02
N SER A 49 -13.37 -17.99 6.99
CA SER A 49 -12.38 -16.91 7.17
C SER A 49 -13.01 -15.68 7.81
N ILE A 50 -14.26 -15.33 7.44
CA ILE A 50 -15.01 -14.24 8.07
C ILE A 50 -15.22 -14.53 9.56
N SER A 51 -15.72 -15.72 9.88
CA SER A 51 -15.96 -16.16 11.27
C SER A 51 -14.67 -16.17 12.11
N LEU A 52 -13.58 -16.74 11.57
CA LEU A 52 -12.28 -16.79 12.25
C LEU A 52 -11.66 -15.40 12.43
N PHE A 53 -11.83 -14.50 11.46
CA PHE A 53 -11.37 -13.13 11.59
C PHE A 53 -12.07 -12.44 12.77
N ALA A 54 -13.41 -12.50 12.81
CA ALA A 54 -14.19 -11.91 13.89
C ALA A 54 -13.87 -12.53 15.27
N GLU A 55 -13.65 -13.85 15.34
CA GLU A 55 -13.22 -14.54 16.56
C GLU A 55 -11.87 -14.04 17.06
N ARG A 56 -10.86 -14.04 16.18
CA ARG A 56 -9.50 -13.61 16.53
C ARG A 56 -9.43 -12.14 16.93
N LEU A 57 -10.23 -11.25 16.33
CA LEU A 57 -10.32 -9.86 16.79
C LEU A 57 -10.77 -9.77 18.25
N ARG A 58 -11.81 -10.52 18.62
CA ARG A 58 -12.32 -10.55 19.99
C ARG A 58 -11.32 -11.17 20.96
N ASP A 59 -10.75 -12.32 20.61
CA ASP A 59 -9.84 -13.07 21.48
C ASP A 59 -8.55 -12.31 21.79
N HIS A 60 -8.10 -11.48 20.85
CA HIS A 60 -6.87 -10.70 20.97
C HIS A 60 -7.11 -9.21 21.25
N GLY A 61 -8.36 -8.80 21.43
CA GLY A 61 -8.71 -7.44 21.86
C GLY A 61 -8.43 -6.34 20.83
N TYR A 62 -8.50 -6.65 19.53
CA TYR A 62 -8.44 -5.64 18.47
C TYR A 62 -9.81 -5.02 18.25
N SER A 63 -9.90 -3.69 18.34
CA SER A 63 -11.08 -2.95 17.87
C SER A 63 -11.02 -2.80 16.35
N PRO A 64 -12.13 -2.96 15.62
CA PRO A 64 -12.20 -2.64 14.19
C PRO A 64 -11.72 -1.23 13.85
N ASP A 65 -11.92 -0.27 14.75
CA ASP A 65 -11.47 1.12 14.57
C ASP A 65 -9.94 1.28 14.56
N HIS A 66 -9.19 0.26 14.96
CA HIS A 66 -7.72 0.25 14.97
C HIS A 66 -7.15 -0.58 13.82
N ILE A 67 -7.98 -0.92 12.83
CA ILE A 67 -7.59 -1.70 11.66
C ILE A 67 -7.84 -0.85 10.43
N LEU A 68 -6.81 -0.73 9.58
CA LEU A 68 -6.86 0.12 8.39
C LEU A 68 -6.62 -0.71 7.13
N PRO A 69 -7.66 -1.33 6.56
CA PRO A 69 -7.61 -1.92 5.24
C PRO A 69 -7.09 -0.93 4.21
N HIS A 70 -6.23 -1.40 3.30
CA HIS A 70 -5.71 -0.59 2.22
C HIS A 70 -6.24 -1.08 0.87
N GLY A 71 -6.54 -0.15 -0.03
CA GLY A 71 -6.99 -0.45 -1.37
C GLY A 71 -5.87 -0.86 -2.33
N SER A 72 -6.28 -1.51 -3.42
CA SER A 72 -5.38 -1.90 -4.50
C SER A 72 -4.73 -0.68 -5.18
N TYR A 73 -3.43 -0.74 -5.45
CA TYR A 73 -2.71 0.28 -6.22
C TYR A 73 -3.17 0.39 -7.69
N LEU A 74 -4.02 -0.52 -8.16
CA LEU A 74 -4.65 -0.46 -9.48
C LEU A 74 -5.81 0.54 -9.53
N VAL A 75 -6.42 0.86 -8.39
CA VAL A 75 -7.60 1.73 -8.30
C VAL A 75 -7.19 3.18 -8.59
N ASN A 76 -7.85 3.79 -9.58
CA ASN A 76 -7.78 5.22 -9.84
C ASN A 76 -9.21 5.75 -10.06
N LEU A 77 -9.85 6.23 -8.98
CA LEU A 77 -11.21 6.77 -9.03
C LEU A 77 -11.27 8.11 -9.78
N GLY A 78 -10.15 8.84 -9.83
CA GLY A 78 -10.01 10.10 -10.54
C GLY A 78 -9.59 9.98 -12.00
N ASN A 79 -9.59 8.77 -12.58
CA ASN A 79 -9.18 8.55 -13.97
C ASN A 79 -10.21 9.19 -14.94
N PRO A 80 -9.82 10.03 -15.90
CA PRO A 80 -10.75 10.64 -16.85
C PRO A 80 -11.38 9.61 -17.80
N ASP A 81 -10.68 8.51 -18.09
CA ASP A 81 -11.21 7.40 -18.89
C ASP A 81 -12.31 6.64 -18.13
N ALA A 82 -13.54 6.73 -18.64
CA ALA A 82 -14.71 6.16 -17.99
C ALA A 82 -14.65 4.63 -17.82
N GLU A 83 -14.05 3.89 -18.75
CA GLU A 83 -13.93 2.43 -18.64
C GLU A 83 -12.91 2.02 -17.59
N LYS A 84 -11.75 2.71 -17.54
CA LYS A 84 -10.74 2.48 -16.50
C LYS A 84 -11.25 2.88 -15.12
N ARG A 85 -12.00 3.99 -15.06
CA ARG A 85 -12.66 4.44 -13.83
C ARG A 85 -13.72 3.45 -13.36
N ALA A 86 -14.54 2.91 -14.26
CA ALA A 86 -15.53 1.87 -13.92
C ALA A 86 -14.87 0.61 -13.32
N LYS A 87 -13.78 0.12 -13.90
CA LYS A 87 -13.02 -1.02 -13.33
C LYS A 87 -12.44 -0.71 -11.95
N SER A 88 -11.95 0.51 -11.76
CA SER A 88 -11.46 0.98 -10.46
C SER A 88 -12.58 1.05 -9.44
N TYR A 89 -13.74 1.57 -9.83
CA TYR A 89 -14.92 1.69 -9.01
C TYR A 89 -15.45 0.31 -8.56
N ASP A 90 -15.57 -0.64 -9.49
CA ASP A 90 -16.04 -1.98 -9.19
C ASP A 90 -15.11 -2.66 -8.17
N CYS A 91 -13.79 -2.54 -8.36
CA CYS A 91 -12.81 -3.03 -7.40
C CYS A 91 -12.95 -2.35 -6.03
N PHE A 92 -13.13 -1.04 -6.01
CA PHE A 92 -13.26 -0.24 -4.78
C PHE A 92 -14.51 -0.61 -3.98
N VAL A 93 -15.68 -0.72 -4.62
CA VAL A 93 -16.92 -1.11 -3.94
C VAL A 93 -16.85 -2.56 -3.44
N ASP A 94 -16.23 -3.44 -4.21
CA ASP A 94 -15.97 -4.83 -3.83
C ASP A 94 -15.10 -4.94 -2.56
N ASP A 95 -14.11 -4.05 -2.41
CA ASP A 95 -13.29 -3.93 -1.20
C ASP A 95 -14.09 -3.39 0.00
N LEU A 96 -14.92 -2.37 -0.19
CA LEU A 96 -15.78 -1.84 0.88
C LEU A 96 -16.76 -2.91 1.40
N LYS A 97 -17.40 -3.66 0.50
CA LYS A 97 -18.30 -4.76 0.88
C LYS A 97 -17.57 -5.87 1.65
N ARG A 98 -16.30 -6.13 1.35
CA ARG A 98 -15.46 -7.06 2.13
C ARG A 98 -15.14 -6.51 3.51
N CYS A 99 -14.85 -5.22 3.61
CA CYS A 99 -14.65 -4.56 4.91
C CYS A 99 -15.91 -4.70 5.78
N GLU A 100 -17.11 -4.51 5.23
CA GLU A 100 -18.37 -4.71 5.95
C GLU A 100 -18.57 -6.16 6.41
N GLN A 101 -18.29 -7.14 5.55
CA GLN A 101 -18.36 -8.57 5.91
C GLN A 101 -17.41 -8.91 7.06
N LEU A 102 -16.24 -8.26 7.11
CA LEU A 102 -15.25 -8.44 8.17
C LEU A 102 -15.51 -7.57 9.41
N GLY A 103 -16.56 -6.75 9.41
CA GLY A 103 -16.89 -5.83 10.49
C GLY A 103 -15.93 -4.66 10.65
N LEU A 104 -15.17 -4.33 9.60
CA LEU A 104 -14.21 -3.23 9.59
C LEU A 104 -14.90 -1.89 9.30
N THR A 105 -14.41 -0.82 9.92
CA THR A 105 -15.06 0.50 9.89
C THR A 105 -14.34 1.52 9.01
N LEU A 106 -13.07 1.26 8.66
CA LEU A 106 -12.23 2.14 7.85
C LEU A 106 -11.80 1.43 6.56
N TYR A 107 -11.53 2.20 5.51
CA TYR A 107 -10.88 1.71 4.29
C TYR A 107 -10.04 2.83 3.66
N ASN A 108 -8.72 2.65 3.66
CA ASN A 108 -7.75 3.59 3.12
C ASN A 108 -7.52 3.37 1.62
N PHE A 109 -7.40 4.46 0.87
CA PHE A 109 -7.07 4.40 -0.54
C PHE A 109 -6.38 5.68 -1.02
N HIS A 110 -5.58 5.54 -2.08
CA HIS A 110 -5.03 6.68 -2.79
C HIS A 110 -6.13 7.27 -3.70
N PRO A 111 -6.36 8.60 -3.69
CA PRO A 111 -7.45 9.23 -4.45
C PRO A 111 -7.37 8.96 -5.95
N GLY A 112 -6.17 8.97 -6.53
CA GLY A 112 -5.94 8.64 -7.93
C GLY A 112 -5.00 9.60 -8.65
N SER A 113 -5.15 9.68 -9.98
CA SER A 113 -4.33 10.52 -10.86
C SER A 113 -5.12 10.95 -12.09
N THR A 114 -4.88 12.17 -12.57
CA THR A 114 -5.41 12.65 -13.86
C THR A 114 -4.80 11.92 -15.05
N VAL A 115 -3.72 11.15 -14.84
CA VAL A 115 -2.87 10.51 -15.85
C VAL A 115 -2.40 11.46 -16.98
N GLY A 116 -2.43 12.77 -16.74
CA GLY A 116 -2.11 13.81 -17.71
C GLY A 116 -3.18 14.04 -18.77
N GLN A 117 -4.40 13.52 -18.56
CA GLN A 117 -5.49 13.53 -19.54
C GLN A 117 -6.75 14.26 -19.06
N GLY A 118 -6.70 14.95 -17.93
CA GLY A 118 -7.81 15.71 -17.36
C GLY A 118 -7.33 16.77 -16.37
N SER A 119 -8.22 17.67 -15.94
CA SER A 119 -7.89 18.67 -14.93
C SER A 119 -7.89 18.07 -13.52
N VAL A 120 -7.25 18.76 -12.58
CA VAL A 120 -7.30 18.38 -11.16
C VAL A 120 -8.75 18.41 -10.68
N GLU A 121 -9.48 19.49 -10.96
CA GLU A 121 -10.87 19.72 -10.54
C GLU A 121 -11.83 18.66 -11.08
N GLU A 122 -11.66 18.27 -12.35
CA GLU A 122 -12.40 17.15 -12.92
C GLU A 122 -12.13 15.86 -12.14
N SER A 123 -10.86 15.56 -11.85
CA SER A 123 -10.48 14.38 -11.08
C SER A 123 -11.05 14.40 -9.65
N LEU A 124 -11.04 15.54 -8.96
CA LEU A 124 -11.65 15.68 -7.63
C LEU A 124 -13.14 15.38 -7.66
N THR A 125 -13.85 15.93 -8.67
CA THR A 125 -15.28 15.68 -8.90
C THR A 125 -15.55 14.20 -9.12
N LEU A 126 -14.78 13.55 -10.01
CA LEU A 126 -14.92 12.13 -10.31
C LEU A 126 -14.71 11.23 -9.09
N ILE A 127 -13.71 11.56 -8.25
CA ILE A 127 -13.46 10.83 -7.01
C ILE A 127 -14.66 11.00 -6.07
N ALA A 128 -15.15 12.22 -5.86
CA ALA A 128 -16.29 12.48 -4.99
C ALA A 128 -17.57 11.78 -5.47
N GLU A 129 -17.84 11.76 -6.78
CA GLU A 129 -18.95 11.00 -7.37
C GLU A 129 -18.84 9.51 -7.10
N CYS A 130 -17.64 8.93 -7.25
CA CYS A 130 -17.38 7.53 -6.91
C CYS A 130 -17.62 7.28 -5.41
N LEU A 131 -17.16 8.14 -4.51
CA LEU A 131 -17.40 8.00 -3.07
C LEU A 131 -18.90 8.07 -2.74
N ASN A 132 -19.62 9.05 -3.30
CA ASN A 132 -21.06 9.21 -3.10
C ASN A 132 -21.86 8.00 -3.57
N ARG A 133 -21.48 7.43 -4.72
CA ARG A 133 -22.11 6.21 -5.24
C ARG A 133 -21.78 5.00 -4.36
N ALA A 134 -20.53 4.85 -3.95
CA ALA A 134 -20.10 3.75 -3.09
C ALA A 134 -20.76 3.81 -1.70
N HIS A 135 -20.96 5.00 -1.13
CA HIS A 135 -21.69 5.21 0.12
C HIS A 135 -23.18 4.87 0.01
N LYS A 136 -23.77 4.91 -1.19
CA LYS A 136 -25.16 4.44 -1.44
C LYS A 136 -25.24 2.92 -1.61
N GLU A 137 -24.15 2.29 -2.07
CA GLU A 137 -24.04 0.84 -2.29
C GLU A 137 -23.52 0.05 -1.07
N THR A 138 -23.11 0.76 -0.02
CA THR A 138 -22.58 0.22 1.25
C THR A 138 -23.16 1.02 2.42
N THR A 139 -22.95 0.59 3.65
CA THR A 139 -23.65 1.08 4.84
C THR A 139 -22.76 1.74 5.89
N SER A 140 -21.59 1.17 6.20
CA SER A 140 -20.87 1.55 7.44
C SER A 140 -19.45 2.08 7.24
N VAL A 141 -18.74 1.63 6.21
CA VAL A 141 -17.30 1.91 6.06
C VAL A 141 -17.04 3.38 5.77
N VAL A 142 -16.12 3.98 6.52
CA VAL A 142 -15.56 5.32 6.26
C VAL A 142 -14.46 5.19 5.21
N THR A 143 -14.60 5.90 4.10
CA THR A 143 -13.60 5.95 3.03
C THR A 143 -12.52 6.96 3.41
N VAL A 144 -11.31 6.48 3.67
CA VAL A 144 -10.18 7.26 4.17
C VAL A 144 -9.25 7.58 2.99
N ILE A 145 -9.18 8.86 2.62
CA ILE A 145 -8.38 9.36 1.50
C ILE A 145 -6.96 9.62 2.00
N GLU A 146 -5.97 8.99 1.40
CA GLU A 146 -4.57 9.24 1.78
C GLU A 146 -3.99 10.45 1.04
N ASN A 147 -3.17 11.26 1.73
CA ASN A 147 -2.32 12.23 1.04
C ASN A 147 -1.20 11.53 0.26
N MET A 148 -0.75 12.13 -0.83
CA MET A 148 0.22 11.52 -1.74
C MET A 148 1.51 12.32 -1.82
N ALA A 149 2.60 11.71 -2.31
CA ALA A 149 3.88 12.40 -2.48
C ALA A 149 3.89 13.52 -3.55
N GLY A 150 2.78 13.74 -4.27
CA GLY A 150 2.64 14.83 -5.25
C GLY A 150 3.43 14.63 -6.56
N ALA A 151 3.74 13.39 -6.93
CA ALA A 151 4.47 13.12 -8.17
C ALA A 151 3.59 13.32 -9.42
N GLY A 152 4.05 14.16 -10.37
CA GLY A 152 3.44 14.30 -11.68
C GLY A 152 1.95 14.62 -11.63
N ASN A 153 1.13 13.67 -12.08
CA ASN A 153 -0.32 13.82 -12.24
C ASN A 153 -1.13 13.25 -11.06
N ILE A 154 -0.49 12.95 -9.93
CA ILE A 154 -1.15 12.32 -8.77
C ILE A 154 -1.98 13.34 -8.00
N ILE A 155 -3.22 12.96 -7.65
CA ILE A 155 -4.12 13.73 -6.79
C ILE A 155 -3.80 13.46 -5.32
N GLY A 156 -4.08 14.42 -4.43
CA GLY A 156 -3.83 14.26 -2.99
C GLY A 156 -2.46 14.71 -2.50
N GLY A 157 -1.60 15.26 -3.38
CA GLY A 157 -0.33 15.89 -2.95
C GLY A 157 -0.51 17.21 -2.18
N GLN A 158 -1.63 17.91 -2.37
CA GLN A 158 -1.98 19.13 -1.66
C GLN A 158 -3.23 18.89 -0.81
N PHE A 159 -3.29 19.47 0.39
CA PHE A 159 -4.48 19.42 1.24
C PHE A 159 -5.72 19.99 0.55
N SER A 160 -5.58 21.00 -0.31
CA SER A 160 -6.67 21.53 -1.13
C SER A 160 -7.32 20.47 -2.04
N HIS A 161 -6.58 19.46 -2.51
CA HIS A 161 -7.14 18.34 -3.27
C HIS A 161 -8.06 17.49 -2.38
N LEU A 162 -7.61 17.17 -1.16
CA LEU A 162 -8.38 16.39 -0.19
C LEU A 162 -9.65 17.14 0.23
N ALA A 163 -9.50 18.44 0.53
CA ALA A 163 -10.60 19.32 0.85
C ALA A 163 -11.62 19.41 -0.29
N GLY A 164 -11.17 19.58 -1.53
CA GLY A 164 -12.05 19.66 -2.70
C GLY A 164 -12.82 18.38 -3.00
N ILE A 165 -12.27 17.21 -2.67
CA ILE A 165 -13.01 15.94 -2.71
C ILE A 165 -14.05 15.90 -1.58
N ILE A 166 -13.62 16.15 -0.34
CA ILE A 166 -14.48 16.08 0.86
C ILE A 166 -15.63 17.09 0.79
N GLU A 167 -15.43 18.26 0.20
CA GLU A 167 -16.48 19.26 0.00
C GLU A 167 -17.68 18.70 -0.77
N GLN A 168 -17.40 17.90 -1.81
CA GLN A 168 -18.36 17.33 -2.74
C GLN A 168 -18.95 15.97 -2.30
N VAL A 169 -18.39 15.34 -1.26
CA VAL A 169 -18.96 14.11 -0.68
C VAL A 169 -20.27 14.44 0.05
N GLU A 170 -21.35 13.71 -0.20
CA GLU A 170 -22.67 13.95 0.41
C GLU A 170 -22.66 13.56 1.91
N ASN A 171 -22.16 12.37 2.24
CA ASN A 171 -22.10 11.88 3.62
C ASN A 171 -20.74 12.16 4.27
N LYS A 172 -20.62 13.33 4.91
CA LYS A 172 -19.38 13.78 5.59
C LYS A 172 -18.97 12.89 6.77
N GLU A 173 -19.86 12.07 7.32
CA GLU A 173 -19.51 11.13 8.40
C GLU A 173 -18.76 9.90 7.88
N ARG A 174 -18.91 9.58 6.58
CA ARG A 174 -18.31 8.41 5.93
C ARG A 174 -17.10 8.72 5.05
N VAL A 175 -16.47 9.88 5.26
CA VAL A 175 -15.18 10.23 4.64
C VAL A 175 -14.19 10.70 5.70
N GLY A 176 -12.92 10.36 5.50
CA GLY A 176 -11.82 10.80 6.34
C GLY A 176 -10.51 10.88 5.55
N VAL A 177 -9.42 11.14 6.27
CA VAL A 177 -8.07 11.27 5.71
C VAL A 177 -7.08 10.43 6.52
N CYS A 178 -6.19 9.75 5.81
CA CYS A 178 -4.95 9.20 6.36
C CYS A 178 -3.82 10.17 6.02
N PHE A 179 -3.03 10.55 7.03
CA PHE A 179 -1.81 11.30 6.79
C PHE A 179 -0.61 10.35 6.79
N ASP A 180 -0.01 10.13 5.63
CA ASP A 180 1.27 9.48 5.45
C ASP A 180 2.41 10.50 5.55
N THR A 181 3.34 10.23 6.48
CA THR A 181 4.48 11.10 6.78
C THR A 181 5.49 11.19 5.65
N CYS A 182 5.79 10.10 4.95
CA CYS A 182 6.72 10.10 3.82
C CYS A 182 6.11 10.87 2.64
N HIS A 183 4.82 10.67 2.37
CA HIS A 183 4.09 11.39 1.35
C HIS A 183 4.04 12.88 1.64
N GLY A 184 3.64 13.27 2.86
CA GLY A 184 3.56 14.68 3.27
C GLY A 184 4.92 15.37 3.15
N TYR A 185 5.95 14.74 3.71
CA TYR A 185 7.33 15.24 3.63
C TYR A 185 7.83 15.38 2.19
N SER A 186 7.51 14.42 1.33
CA SER A 186 7.88 14.44 -0.09
C SER A 186 7.07 15.45 -0.91
N ALA A 187 5.86 15.79 -0.48
CA ALA A 187 5.00 16.80 -1.11
C ALA A 187 5.31 18.24 -0.65
N GLY A 188 6.21 18.42 0.31
CA GLY A 188 6.66 19.74 0.78
C GLY A 188 6.18 20.12 2.18
N TYR A 189 5.48 19.25 2.90
CA TYR A 189 5.09 19.48 4.30
C TYR A 189 6.24 19.07 5.24
N ASP A 190 7.03 20.03 5.70
CA ASP A 190 8.13 19.74 6.62
C ASP A 190 7.62 19.46 8.04
N ILE A 191 7.72 18.20 8.45
CA ILE A 191 7.31 17.70 9.77
C ILE A 191 8.52 17.24 10.60
N SER A 192 9.74 17.62 10.20
CA SER A 192 10.99 17.19 10.86
C SER A 192 11.23 17.83 12.22
N THR A 193 10.56 18.94 12.53
CA THR A 193 10.56 19.60 13.85
C THR A 193 9.17 19.66 14.45
N GLU A 194 9.08 19.90 15.76
CA GLU A 194 7.82 20.07 16.48
C GLU A 194 7.02 21.26 15.94
N GLU A 195 7.68 22.39 15.66
CA GLU A 195 7.05 23.56 15.06
C GLU A 195 6.53 23.27 13.65
N GLY A 196 7.31 22.52 12.86
CA GLY A 196 6.91 22.08 11.52
C GLY A 196 5.68 21.19 11.54
N TRP A 197 5.67 20.14 12.39
CA TRP A 197 4.51 19.28 12.61
C TRP A 197 3.26 20.08 13.02
N ASN A 198 3.42 21.00 13.98
CA ASN A 198 2.32 21.85 14.44
C ASN A 198 1.78 22.77 13.35
N ALA A 199 2.66 23.37 12.53
CA ALA A 199 2.28 24.21 11.41
C ALA A 199 1.51 23.40 10.35
N VAL A 200 2.01 22.21 9.99
CA VAL A 200 1.35 21.32 9.01
C VAL A 200 -0.02 20.88 9.52
N MET A 201 -0.16 20.54 10.80
CA MET A 201 -1.46 20.19 11.39
C MET A 201 -2.42 21.38 11.50
N SER A 202 -1.91 22.60 11.70
CA SER A 202 -2.73 23.81 11.64
C SER A 202 -3.24 24.08 10.22
N ASP A 203 -2.38 23.91 9.21
CA ASP A 203 -2.76 24.05 7.80
C ASP A 203 -3.77 22.97 7.38
N PHE A 204 -3.54 21.73 7.82
CA PHE A 204 -4.48 20.64 7.64
C PHE A 204 -5.86 20.95 8.26
N ASP A 205 -5.90 21.47 9.49
CA ASP A 205 -7.16 21.83 10.15
C ASP A 205 -7.89 22.96 9.40
N GLN A 206 -7.15 23.94 8.91
CA GLN A 206 -7.70 25.07 8.18
C GLN A 206 -8.31 24.65 6.83
N GLN A 207 -7.62 23.80 6.07
CA GLN A 207 -8.04 23.42 4.72
C GLN A 207 -9.01 22.24 4.71
N VAL A 208 -8.72 21.21 5.50
CA VAL A 208 -9.46 19.95 5.52
C VAL A 208 -10.33 19.85 6.78
N GLY A 209 -9.72 20.09 7.94
CA GLY A 209 -10.32 19.93 9.26
C GLY A 209 -9.83 18.66 9.96
N LEU A 210 -9.30 18.81 11.17
CA LEU A 210 -8.80 17.72 12.02
C LEU A 210 -9.87 16.67 12.32
N LYS A 211 -11.15 17.06 12.28
CA LYS A 211 -12.28 16.14 12.41
C LYS A 211 -12.32 15.05 11.33
N TYR A 212 -11.59 15.19 10.22
CA TYR A 212 -11.48 14.16 9.18
C TYR A 212 -10.20 13.31 9.31
N LEU A 213 -9.25 13.68 10.17
CA LEU A 213 -8.09 12.81 10.42
C LEU A 213 -8.59 11.50 11.05
N ARG A 214 -8.31 10.38 10.40
CA ARG A 214 -8.78 9.04 10.80
C ARG A 214 -7.65 8.03 10.99
N ALA A 215 -6.49 8.28 10.41
CA ALA A 215 -5.36 7.37 10.45
C ALA A 215 -4.05 8.09 10.16
N LEU A 216 -2.94 7.44 10.49
CA LEU A 216 -1.60 7.84 10.07
C LEU A 216 -0.89 6.64 9.44
N HIS A 217 -0.11 6.90 8.40
CA HIS A 217 0.98 6.02 8.01
C HIS A 217 2.30 6.65 8.46
N LEU A 218 3.09 5.90 9.24
CA LEU A 218 4.39 6.37 9.76
C LEU A 218 5.51 5.74 8.96
N ASN A 219 5.92 6.46 7.92
CA ASN A 219 6.99 6.07 7.03
C ASN A 219 8.07 7.15 7.07
N ASP A 220 9.32 6.75 7.29
CA ASP A 220 10.47 7.63 7.05
C ASP A 220 10.66 7.74 5.52
N SER A 221 11.52 8.65 5.07
CA SER A 221 11.75 8.90 3.65
C SER A 221 13.18 8.57 3.24
N LYS A 222 13.36 7.80 2.16
CA LYS A 222 14.68 7.62 1.52
C LYS A 222 15.14 8.87 0.77
N THR A 223 14.22 9.79 0.49
CA THR A 223 14.45 10.96 -0.37
C THR A 223 14.31 12.25 0.42
N PRO A 224 15.01 13.34 0.04
CA PRO A 224 14.89 14.61 0.74
C PRO A 224 13.47 15.18 0.75
N HIS A 225 13.23 16.14 1.66
CA HIS A 225 12.03 16.97 1.68
C HIS A 225 11.69 17.51 0.29
N ASN A 226 10.39 17.59 -0.02
CA ASN A 226 9.89 18.16 -1.27
C ASN A 226 10.47 17.50 -2.55
N SER A 227 10.77 16.19 -2.48
CA SER A 227 11.35 15.45 -3.61
C SER A 227 10.32 14.90 -4.60
N ASN A 228 9.03 14.97 -4.26
CA ASN A 228 7.91 14.35 -4.96
C ASN A 228 8.10 12.85 -5.24
N LYS A 229 8.80 12.14 -4.35
CA LYS A 229 9.11 10.71 -4.49
C LYS A 229 8.53 9.93 -3.32
N ASP A 230 7.60 9.04 -3.63
CA ASP A 230 7.14 8.00 -2.72
C ASP A 230 8.24 6.92 -2.60
N ARG A 231 9.10 7.05 -1.59
CA ARG A 231 10.18 6.11 -1.28
C ARG A 231 10.31 5.95 0.22
N HIS A 232 9.48 5.09 0.80
CA HIS A 232 9.47 4.81 2.23
C HIS A 232 10.82 4.26 2.71
N GLU A 233 11.21 4.65 3.92
CA GLU A 233 12.35 4.14 4.67
C GLU A 233 11.93 3.67 6.06
N ASN A 234 12.73 2.79 6.65
CA ASN A 234 12.60 2.41 8.05
C ASN A 234 12.72 3.61 9.00
N VAL A 235 11.98 3.56 10.11
CA VAL A 235 11.88 4.64 11.10
C VAL A 235 13.26 5.07 11.59
N GLY A 236 13.60 6.35 11.43
CA GLY A 236 14.86 6.95 11.85
C GLY A 236 16.06 6.61 10.96
N GLN A 237 15.87 5.85 9.87
CA GLN A 237 16.93 5.50 8.92
C GLN A 237 16.92 6.39 7.66
N GLY A 238 15.93 7.28 7.53
CA GLY A 238 15.76 8.14 6.37
C GLY A 238 16.17 9.59 6.62
N THR A 239 15.70 10.46 5.73
CA THR A 239 15.95 11.91 5.74
C THR A 239 14.97 12.67 6.63
N LEU A 240 13.82 12.09 6.99
CA LEU A 240 12.85 12.71 7.90
C LEU A 240 13.32 12.56 9.36
N GLY A 241 13.80 11.38 9.71
CA GLY A 241 14.46 11.10 10.99
C GLY A 241 13.50 10.86 12.16
N LEU A 242 14.08 10.35 13.25
CA LEU A 242 13.32 9.90 14.43
C LEU A 242 12.51 11.01 15.16
N PRO A 243 12.97 12.28 15.25
CA PRO A 243 12.23 13.34 15.95
C PRO A 243 10.81 13.55 15.45
N ALA A 244 10.57 13.49 14.13
CA ALA A 244 9.23 13.65 13.55
C ALA A 244 8.22 12.67 14.17
N PHE A 245 8.62 11.40 14.33
CA PHE A 245 7.77 10.37 14.91
C PHE A 245 7.53 10.58 16.41
N HIS A 246 8.51 11.15 17.14
CA HIS A 246 8.33 11.51 18.56
C HIS A 246 7.28 12.60 18.71
N HIS A 247 7.34 13.66 17.91
CA HIS A 247 6.34 14.74 17.94
C HIS A 247 4.93 14.21 17.63
N ILE A 248 4.80 13.37 16.61
CA ILE A 248 3.51 12.76 16.22
C ILE A 248 2.97 11.84 17.32
N LEU A 249 3.81 11.00 17.92
CA LEU A 249 3.42 10.06 18.96
C LEU A 249 3.32 10.67 20.36
N THR A 250 3.64 11.93 20.55
CA THR A 250 3.37 12.65 21.82
C THR A 250 2.21 13.63 21.71
N ASP A 251 1.75 13.90 20.48
CA ASP A 251 0.61 14.74 20.18
C ASP A 251 -0.74 14.11 20.61
N PRO A 252 -1.56 14.80 21.41
CA PRO A 252 -2.91 14.33 21.74
C PRO A 252 -3.85 14.16 20.54
N ARG A 253 -3.64 14.90 19.44
CA ARG A 253 -4.47 14.85 18.22
C ARG A 253 -4.43 13.49 17.52
N THR A 254 -3.39 12.69 17.74
CA THR A 254 -3.13 11.41 17.05
C THR A 254 -3.52 10.19 17.88
N ARG A 255 -4.18 10.39 19.04
CA ARG A 255 -4.58 9.30 19.93
C ARG A 255 -5.79 8.53 19.40
N ASN A 256 -5.86 7.25 19.77
CA ASN A 256 -7.00 6.37 19.49
C ASN A 256 -7.39 6.22 18.00
N MET A 257 -6.43 6.39 17.09
CA MET A 257 -6.57 6.11 15.66
C MET A 257 -5.46 5.14 15.21
N PRO A 258 -5.66 4.36 14.13
CA PRO A 258 -4.64 3.47 13.62
C PRO A 258 -3.45 4.26 13.08
N ILE A 259 -2.26 3.84 13.50
CA ILE A 259 -0.95 4.35 13.12
C ILE A 259 -0.19 3.16 12.54
N ILE A 260 -0.04 3.14 11.21
CA ILE A 260 0.40 1.96 10.47
C ILE A 260 1.77 2.20 9.83
N LEU A 261 2.72 1.32 10.08
CA LEU A 261 3.99 1.26 9.37
C LEU A 261 3.83 0.57 8.02
N GLU A 262 4.37 1.18 6.97
CA GLU A 262 4.54 0.58 5.64
C GLU A 262 6.01 0.57 5.24
N THR A 263 6.88 0.59 6.25
CA THR A 263 8.33 0.57 6.13
C THR A 263 8.80 -0.76 5.51
N PRO A 264 9.92 -0.76 4.77
CA PRO A 264 10.49 -2.00 4.24
C PRO A 264 10.89 -2.97 5.36
N ASN A 265 10.42 -4.23 5.33
CA ASN A 265 10.78 -5.23 6.34
C ASN A 265 11.70 -6.35 5.84
N GLY A 266 11.98 -6.41 4.52
CA GLY A 266 12.81 -7.44 3.92
C GLY A 266 12.34 -8.87 4.14
N ASP A 267 11.02 -9.10 4.30
CA ASP A 267 10.43 -10.39 4.66
C ASP A 267 10.88 -10.91 6.04
N ASN A 268 11.20 -9.99 6.96
CA ASN A 268 11.54 -10.28 8.33
C ASN A 268 10.71 -9.44 9.30
N SER A 269 9.85 -10.10 10.06
CA SER A 269 8.97 -9.46 11.05
C SER A 269 9.72 -8.80 12.21
N ASP A 270 10.98 -9.19 12.46
CA ASP A 270 11.85 -8.58 13.50
C ASP A 270 12.04 -7.07 13.30
N VAL A 271 12.05 -6.61 12.05
CA VAL A 271 12.19 -5.17 11.72
C VAL A 271 11.00 -4.40 12.28
N TRP A 272 9.78 -4.79 11.88
CA TRP A 272 8.56 -4.14 12.36
C TRP A 272 8.37 -4.33 13.87
N HIS A 273 8.74 -5.48 14.43
CA HIS A 273 8.71 -5.67 15.88
C HIS A 273 9.59 -4.63 16.60
N THR A 274 10.82 -4.45 16.12
CA THR A 274 11.77 -3.47 16.68
C THR A 274 11.27 -2.04 16.51
N GLU A 275 10.78 -1.68 15.32
CA GLU A 275 10.21 -0.34 15.07
C GLU A 275 9.01 -0.07 15.98
N ILE A 276 8.07 -1.01 16.10
CA ILE A 276 6.88 -0.87 16.96
C ILE A 276 7.30 -0.76 18.43
N ASP A 277 8.28 -1.52 18.90
CA ASP A 277 8.77 -1.43 20.28
C ASP A 277 9.40 -0.06 20.56
N VAL A 278 10.30 0.41 19.69
CA VAL A 278 10.93 1.73 19.80
C VAL A 278 9.87 2.84 19.80
N LEU A 279 8.92 2.83 18.87
CA LEU A 279 7.84 3.81 18.81
C LEU A 279 6.99 3.81 20.10
N ASN A 280 6.67 2.63 20.64
CA ASN A 280 5.92 2.51 21.88
C ASN A 280 6.70 3.03 23.10
N ARG A 281 8.02 2.78 23.19
CA ARG A 281 8.88 3.34 24.25
C ARG A 281 8.97 4.86 24.12
N MET A 282 9.26 5.35 22.93
CA MET A 282 9.42 6.76 22.60
C MET A 282 8.15 7.59 22.89
N SER A 283 6.96 7.04 22.64
CA SER A 283 5.68 7.73 22.91
C SER A 283 5.44 8.13 24.37
N ARG A 284 6.26 7.63 25.30
CA ARG A 284 6.13 7.88 26.75
C ARG A 284 7.25 8.76 27.30
N MET A 285 8.19 9.19 26.46
CA MET A 285 9.36 9.95 26.86
C MET A 285 9.09 11.46 26.79
N SER A 286 9.65 12.21 27.73
CA SER A 286 9.79 13.67 27.57
C SER A 286 10.74 13.99 26.42
N THR A 287 10.72 15.24 25.96
CA THR A 287 11.66 15.72 24.92
C THR A 287 13.12 15.56 25.36
N GLU A 288 13.44 15.81 26.63
CA GLU A 288 14.79 15.64 27.17
C GLU A 288 15.22 14.17 27.20
N GLU A 289 14.33 13.27 27.65
CA GLU A 289 14.60 11.83 27.68
C GLU A 289 14.79 11.26 26.26
N PHE A 290 13.92 11.67 25.33
CA PHE A 290 14.04 11.30 23.92
C PHE A 290 15.36 11.78 23.33
N ASN A 291 15.71 13.05 23.53
CA ASN A 291 16.93 13.62 23.00
C ASN A 291 18.20 12.89 23.48
N ALA A 292 18.19 12.41 24.72
CA ALA A 292 19.30 11.64 25.28
C ALA A 292 19.38 10.18 24.77
N ALA A 293 18.28 9.62 24.24
CA ALA A 293 18.19 8.21 23.87
C ALA A 293 18.09 7.94 22.35
N GLN A 294 17.74 8.95 21.55
CA GLN A 294 17.38 8.79 20.14
C GLN A 294 18.47 8.13 19.29
N GLU A 295 19.75 8.43 19.52
CA GLU A 295 20.86 7.84 18.75
C GLU A 295 20.91 6.31 18.91
N GLY A 296 20.73 5.83 20.15
CA GLY A 296 20.70 4.39 20.44
C GLY A 296 19.46 3.70 19.85
N MET A 297 18.32 4.38 19.80
CA MET A 297 17.11 3.87 19.14
C MET A 297 17.29 3.75 17.62
N VAL A 298 17.92 4.74 16.99
CA VAL A 298 18.26 4.71 15.57
C VAL A 298 19.23 3.56 15.28
N GLU A 299 20.23 3.34 16.13
CA GLU A 299 21.14 2.21 15.99
C GLU A 299 20.40 0.86 16.12
N GLU A 300 19.53 0.71 17.11
CA GLU A 300 18.73 -0.49 17.36
C GLU A 300 17.88 -0.89 16.13
N ILE A 301 17.13 0.06 15.56
CA ILE A 301 16.35 -0.16 14.34
C ILE A 301 17.29 -0.50 13.16
N GLY A 302 18.37 0.27 13.00
CA GLY A 302 19.34 0.06 11.93
C GLY A 302 19.99 -1.32 11.97
N GLU A 303 20.25 -1.88 13.16
CA GLU A 303 20.72 -3.24 13.32
C GLU A 303 19.68 -4.28 12.90
N ALA A 304 18.40 -4.10 13.27
CA ALA A 304 17.32 -4.99 12.84
C ALA A 304 17.18 -5.01 11.32
N VAL A 305 17.24 -3.85 10.67
CA VAL A 305 17.24 -3.70 9.22
C VAL A 305 18.44 -4.42 8.59
N LYS A 306 19.65 -4.20 9.10
CA LYS A 306 20.88 -4.87 8.63
C LYS A 306 20.77 -6.40 8.74
N ARG A 307 20.24 -6.92 9.86
CA ARG A 307 20.01 -8.36 10.06
C ARG A 307 19.03 -8.92 9.01
N ALA A 308 17.93 -8.22 8.75
CA ALA A 308 16.93 -8.61 7.75
C ALA A 308 17.50 -8.65 6.33
N VAL A 309 18.20 -7.59 5.91
CA VAL A 309 18.85 -7.52 4.58
C VAL A 309 19.89 -8.63 4.43
N GLY A 310 20.72 -8.85 5.46
CA GLY A 310 21.70 -9.94 5.47
C GLY A 310 21.07 -11.32 5.34
N ALA A 311 20.00 -11.59 6.10
CA ALA A 311 19.26 -12.85 6.05
C ALA A 311 18.63 -13.10 4.67
N LYS A 312 18.06 -12.06 4.05
CA LYS A 312 17.47 -12.13 2.70
C LYS A 312 18.52 -12.47 1.65
N ALA A 313 19.67 -11.78 1.66
CA ALA A 313 20.77 -12.05 0.74
C ALA A 313 21.31 -13.49 0.87
N VAL A 314 21.34 -14.05 2.09
CA VAL A 314 21.72 -15.46 2.32
C VAL A 314 20.67 -16.42 1.75
N LYS A 315 19.37 -16.16 1.95
CA LYS A 315 18.27 -16.97 1.40
C LYS A 315 18.30 -16.99 -0.14
N GLU A 316 18.47 -15.83 -0.77
CA GLU A 316 18.54 -15.71 -2.24
C GLU A 316 19.75 -16.45 -2.82
N LYS A 317 20.93 -16.36 -2.16
CA LYS A 317 22.12 -17.14 -2.56
C LYS A 317 21.90 -18.65 -2.45
N LYS A 318 21.18 -19.14 -1.42
CA LYS A 318 20.84 -20.56 -1.28
C LYS A 318 19.85 -21.02 -2.36
N ALA A 319 18.79 -20.27 -2.58
CA ALA A 319 17.79 -20.57 -3.62
C ALA A 319 18.42 -20.60 -5.03
N GLY A 320 19.33 -19.68 -5.34
CA GLY A 320 20.07 -19.66 -6.61
C GLY A 320 21.01 -20.87 -6.79
N LYS A 321 21.60 -21.39 -5.71
CA LYS A 321 22.42 -22.61 -5.75
C LYS A 321 21.55 -23.87 -5.95
N GLU A 322 20.40 -23.96 -5.30
CA GLU A 322 19.46 -25.09 -5.45
C GLU A 322 18.83 -25.13 -6.84
N GLN A 323 18.48 -23.98 -7.43
CA GLN A 323 17.99 -23.90 -8.81
C GLN A 323 19.07 -24.32 -9.83
N LYS A 324 20.34 -23.99 -9.60
CA LYS A 324 21.47 -24.46 -10.43
C LYS A 324 21.67 -25.97 -10.31
N ALA A 325 21.65 -26.52 -9.08
CA ALA A 325 21.76 -27.96 -8.85
C ALA A 325 20.58 -28.76 -9.42
N GLY A 326 19.36 -28.19 -9.40
CA GLY A 326 18.18 -28.77 -10.03
C GLY A 326 18.27 -28.82 -11.56
N LYS A 327 18.79 -27.76 -12.20
CA LYS A 327 19.07 -27.75 -13.65
C LYS A 327 20.15 -28.75 -14.06
N GLU A 328 21.21 -28.92 -13.27
CA GLU A 328 22.26 -29.91 -13.54
C GLU A 328 21.81 -31.38 -13.35
N LYS A 329 20.82 -31.63 -12.50
CA LYS A 329 20.18 -32.96 -12.38
C LYS A 329 19.18 -33.25 -13.51
N ALA A 330 18.48 -32.23 -14.01
CA ALA A 330 17.54 -32.38 -15.13
C ALA A 330 18.25 -32.67 -16.48
N THR A 331 19.51 -32.26 -16.65
CA THR A 331 20.33 -32.58 -17.84
C THR A 331 21.02 -33.95 -17.77
N LYS A 332 20.85 -34.72 -16.69
CA LYS A 332 21.45 -36.05 -16.48
C LYS A 332 20.43 -37.20 -16.32
N ALA A 333 19.23 -37.09 -16.91
CA ALA A 333 18.34 -38.25 -17.05
C ALA A 333 18.78 -39.14 -18.24
N PRO A 334 18.92 -40.47 -18.10
CA PRO A 334 19.44 -41.32 -19.16
C PRO A 334 18.38 -41.58 -20.25
N ALA A 335 18.81 -41.53 -21.52
CA ALA A 335 17.99 -41.82 -22.68
C ALA A 335 17.55 -43.29 -22.71
N ALA A 336 16.23 -43.54 -22.62
CA ALA A 336 15.66 -44.85 -22.83
C ALA A 336 15.68 -45.20 -24.34
N SER A 337 16.21 -46.37 -24.65
CA SER A 337 16.47 -46.90 -26.00
C SER A 337 15.18 -47.08 -26.84
N LYS A 338 15.13 -46.47 -28.03
CA LYS A 338 14.15 -46.84 -29.07
C LYS A 338 14.74 -47.96 -29.94
N LYS A 339 14.13 -49.15 -29.87
CA LYS A 339 14.33 -50.24 -30.85
C LYS A 339 13.64 -49.88 -32.17
N THR A 340 14.33 -50.24 -33.25
CA THR A 340 14.02 -50.06 -34.67
C THR A 340 13.01 -51.09 -35.18
N THR A 341 12.15 -50.66 -36.13
CA THR A 341 11.59 -51.52 -37.19
C THR A 341 11.36 -50.69 -38.47
N PRO A 342 11.56 -51.26 -39.68
CA PRO A 342 11.74 -50.49 -40.91
C PRO A 342 10.48 -50.38 -41.78
N ALA A 343 10.61 -49.50 -42.78
CA ALA A 343 9.62 -48.92 -43.67
C ALA A 343 8.83 -49.86 -44.59
N ALA A 344 7.64 -49.41 -44.99
CA ALA A 344 6.97 -49.80 -46.24
C ALA A 344 6.47 -48.57 -47.02
N LYS A 345 6.74 -48.58 -48.32
CA LYS A 345 6.53 -47.55 -49.35
C LYS A 345 5.06 -47.43 -49.81
N LYS A 346 4.81 -46.33 -50.55
CA LYS A 346 3.78 -46.01 -51.56
C LYS A 346 2.70 -45.04 -51.05
N SER A 347 2.17 -44.07 -51.79
CA SER A 347 2.47 -43.53 -53.12
C SER A 347 1.58 -42.29 -53.34
N ARG A 348 2.11 -41.33 -54.10
CA ARG A 348 1.48 -40.20 -54.81
C ARG A 348 -0.07 -40.10 -54.87
N GLY A 349 -0.56 -38.90 -54.58
CA GLY A 349 -1.82 -38.34 -55.09
C GLY A 349 -1.70 -36.82 -55.33
N LYS A 350 -1.67 -36.42 -56.61
CA LYS A 350 -1.92 -35.07 -57.17
C LYS A 350 -3.31 -34.56 -56.68
N LYS A 351 -3.68 -33.28 -56.56
CA LYS A 351 -3.49 -32.09 -57.42
C LYS A 351 -4.19 -30.86 -56.76
N ARG A 352 -3.55 -29.68 -56.87
CA ARG A 352 -4.07 -28.32 -57.23
C ARG A 352 -5.34 -27.72 -56.58
N LYS A 353 -5.20 -26.50 -56.03
CA LYS A 353 -5.52 -25.16 -56.62
C LYS A 353 -5.09 -24.08 -55.59
N ALA A 354 -4.18 -23.15 -55.92
CA ALA A 354 -4.38 -21.83 -56.55
C ALA A 354 -5.31 -20.92 -55.69
N LYS A 355 -4.94 -19.72 -55.23
CA LYS A 355 -4.34 -18.58 -55.95
C LYS A 355 -3.79 -17.52 -54.98
N GLU A 356 -2.70 -16.87 -55.40
CA GLU A 356 -2.31 -15.44 -55.34
C GLU A 356 -2.36 -14.69 -53.98
N GLU A 357 -1.26 -14.16 -53.44
CA GLU A 357 -0.47 -12.97 -53.90
C GLU A 357 -1.32 -11.68 -53.84
N SER A 358 -0.89 -10.53 -53.31
CA SER A 358 0.45 -9.97 -53.15
C SER A 358 0.48 -8.80 -52.13
N GLU A 359 1.68 -8.53 -51.62
CA GLU A 359 2.33 -7.20 -51.37
C GLU A 359 1.76 -6.25 -50.30
N CYS A 360 2.55 -5.86 -49.27
CA CYS A 360 3.72 -4.93 -49.24
C CYS A 360 3.26 -3.48 -49.49
N SER A 361 3.58 -2.42 -48.75
CA SER A 361 4.80 -1.99 -48.04
C SER A 361 4.41 -1.08 -46.85
N SER A 362 5.10 -1.03 -45.70
CA SER A 362 6.28 -0.21 -45.35
C SER A 362 6.36 1.22 -45.90
N CYS A 363 6.27 2.18 -44.99
CA CYS A 363 6.94 3.48 -44.90
C CYS A 363 6.57 4.04 -43.50
N GLY A 364 7.39 4.72 -42.72
CA GLY A 364 8.68 5.38 -42.90
C GLY A 364 8.71 6.46 -41.81
N GLU A 365 9.83 6.54 -41.10
CA GLU A 365 10.12 7.54 -40.06
C GLU A 365 10.27 8.94 -40.68
N ASP A 366 10.02 9.99 -39.88
CA ASP A 366 10.97 11.10 -39.60
C ASP A 366 10.32 12.48 -39.34
N GLU A 367 10.86 13.10 -38.27
CA GLU A 367 11.23 14.52 -38.08
C GLU A 367 10.21 15.64 -37.76
N ASP A 368 10.49 16.28 -36.61
CA ASP A 368 10.58 17.73 -36.30
C ASP A 368 9.47 18.72 -36.69
N ASP A 369 8.89 19.42 -35.70
CA ASP A 369 9.14 20.85 -35.41
C ASP A 369 8.17 21.42 -34.33
N ASP A 370 8.69 22.42 -33.61
CA ASP A 370 8.09 23.38 -32.65
C ASP A 370 7.74 22.97 -31.19
#